data_AF-A0A7V2I6P9-F1
#
_entry.id   AF-A0A7V2I6P9-F1
#
_cell.length_a   1.000
_cell.length_b   1.000
_cell.length_c   1.000
_cell.angle_alpha   90.00
_cell.angle_beta   90.00
_cell.angle_gamma   90.00
#
_symmetry.space_group_name_H-M   'P 1'
#
loop_
_entity.id
_entity.type
_entity.pdbx_description
1 polymer ?
#
loop_
_entity_poly.entity_id
_entity_poly.type
_entity_poly.pdbx_seq_one_letter_code
_entity_poly.pdbx_strand_id
1 'polypeptide(L)'
;MSARSMEGAPVDGPPAVGAGALPAAGAAGPAAGPGVPGEDPVLAGAIRRQEERLQRDPSSLAFAVLADLYRKAGRTRDAVTVCREGLARYPHYATARLILAKALLAEGDLEQALAELTTLLEAAPRDAQAHRLAAEVHRRLGRVDTAIQHLEAASRLDPSDRESRTLLGLLRPNPPPDEASGLARVLADDTYVTATFGAVCLEQGLAEEAAQIFTRMLRKDPEDRRAREGLEQALRARLRRRG
;
A
#
# COMPACT_ATOMS: atom_id res chain seq x y z
N MET A 1 35.95 -64.80 -9.16
CA MET A 1 36.98 -64.17 -10.01
C MET A 1 36.32 -63.61 -11.25
N SER A 2 36.77 -62.43 -11.70
CA SER A 2 36.39 -61.69 -12.93
C SER A 2 35.08 -60.88 -12.84
N ALA A 3 35.13 -59.57 -12.59
CA ALA A 3 35.50 -58.42 -13.45
C ALA A 3 34.34 -58.04 -14.43
N ARG A 4 33.56 -56.96 -14.24
CA ARG A 4 33.79 -55.49 -14.34
C ARG A 4 33.39 -54.93 -15.74
N SER A 5 32.63 -53.83 -15.71
CA SER A 5 32.38 -52.81 -16.76
C SER A 5 31.30 -53.15 -17.81
N MET A 6 30.13 -52.48 -17.79
CA MET A 6 29.79 -51.10 -18.23
C MET A 6 29.63 -50.94 -19.75
N GLU A 7 28.37 -50.90 -20.21
CA GLU A 7 27.85 -50.15 -21.37
C GLU A 7 26.32 -50.32 -21.28
N GLY A 8 25.48 -49.30 -21.09
CA GLY A 8 25.39 -48.07 -21.87
C GLY A 8 24.09 -48.12 -22.66
N ALA A 9 22.93 -48.15 -21.98
CA ALA A 9 21.62 -48.18 -22.63
C ALA A 9 21.26 -46.78 -23.17
N PRO A 10 20.81 -46.65 -24.43
CA PRO A 10 20.35 -45.37 -24.95
C PRO A 10 18.98 -45.04 -24.35
N VAL A 11 18.89 -43.88 -23.71
CA VAL A 11 17.61 -43.33 -23.25
C VAL A 11 17.05 -42.52 -24.41
N ASP A 12 15.96 -43.00 -24.99
CA ASP A 12 15.16 -42.29 -25.98
C ASP A 12 14.78 -40.90 -25.46
N GLY A 13 15.33 -39.86 -26.09
CA GLY A 13 14.90 -38.48 -25.91
C GLY A 13 13.57 -38.25 -26.63
N PRO A 14 12.61 -37.53 -26.03
CA PRO A 14 11.40 -37.14 -26.74
C PRO A 14 11.75 -36.17 -27.88
N PRO A 15 10.98 -36.19 -28.99
CA PRO A 15 11.24 -35.35 -30.14
C PRO A 15 11.02 -33.86 -29.81
N ALA A 16 11.96 -33.03 -30.25
CA ALA A 16 11.80 -31.58 -30.32
C ALA A 16 10.66 -31.26 -31.31
N VAL A 17 9.47 -30.99 -30.77
CA VAL A 17 8.33 -30.52 -31.55
C VAL A 17 8.31 -29.00 -31.49
N GLY A 18 8.68 -28.41 -32.63
CA GLY A 18 8.17 -27.16 -33.18
C GLY A 18 7.91 -26.01 -32.21
N ALA A 19 8.80 -25.02 -32.24
CA ALA A 19 8.48 -23.64 -31.93
C ALA A 19 7.32 -23.18 -32.82
N GLY A 20 6.09 -23.37 -32.33
CA GLY A 20 4.89 -22.78 -32.87
C GLY A 20 4.94 -21.29 -32.60
N ALA A 21 5.42 -20.55 -33.59
CA ALA A 21 5.26 -19.11 -33.66
C ALA A 21 3.77 -18.77 -33.44
N LEU A 22 3.47 -18.15 -32.31
CA LEU A 22 2.20 -17.48 -32.08
C LEU A 22 1.99 -16.46 -33.21
N PRO A 23 0.79 -16.39 -33.80
CA PRO A 23 0.54 -15.45 -34.88
C PRO A 23 0.60 -14.02 -34.32
N ALA A 24 1.64 -13.30 -34.71
CA ALA A 24 1.66 -11.85 -34.72
C ALA A 24 0.74 -11.37 -35.85
N ALA A 25 -0.53 -11.10 -35.54
CA ALA A 25 -1.43 -10.39 -36.45
C ALA A 25 -2.63 -9.83 -35.68
N GLY A 26 -2.54 -8.56 -35.33
CA GLY A 26 -3.62 -7.82 -34.69
C GLY A 26 -3.13 -6.55 -34.01
N ALA A 27 -2.26 -5.78 -34.67
CA ALA A 27 -2.02 -4.40 -34.28
C ALA A 27 -3.30 -3.57 -34.56
N ALA A 28 -4.29 -3.73 -33.69
CA ALA A 28 -5.30 -2.71 -33.49
C ALA A 28 -4.58 -1.58 -32.73
N GLY A 29 -3.99 -0.64 -33.49
CA GLY A 29 -3.65 0.66 -32.92
C GLY A 29 -4.87 1.23 -32.19
N PRO A 30 -4.70 2.11 -31.19
CA PRO A 30 -5.81 2.60 -30.38
C PRO A 30 -6.86 3.15 -31.35
N ALA A 31 -7.98 2.43 -31.45
CA ALA A 31 -9.06 2.84 -32.32
C ALA A 31 -9.46 4.23 -31.82
N ALA A 32 -9.31 5.22 -32.68
CA ALA A 32 -9.93 6.53 -32.51
C ALA A 32 -11.45 6.32 -32.59
N GLY A 33 -12.01 5.76 -31.52
CA GLY A 33 -13.44 5.63 -31.32
C GLY A 33 -14.05 7.02 -31.20
N PRO A 34 -15.34 7.17 -31.57
CA PRO A 34 -16.03 8.43 -31.41
C PRO A 34 -15.95 8.83 -29.93
N GLY A 35 -15.47 10.05 -29.67
CA GLY A 35 -15.26 10.56 -28.32
C GLY A 35 -16.47 10.31 -27.43
N VAL A 36 -16.21 9.94 -26.18
CA VAL A 36 -17.27 9.65 -25.21
C VAL A 36 -18.12 10.93 -25.08
N PRO A 37 -19.46 10.86 -25.23
CA PRO A 37 -20.29 12.07 -25.20
C PRO A 37 -20.12 12.77 -23.84
N GLY A 38 -19.50 13.96 -23.87
CA GLY A 38 -19.16 14.75 -22.67
C GLY A 38 -17.66 14.97 -22.43
N GLU A 39 -16.76 14.47 -23.29
CA GLU A 39 -15.32 14.73 -23.18
C GLU A 39 -14.98 16.23 -23.30
N ASP A 40 -14.18 16.75 -22.37
CA ASP A 40 -13.68 18.13 -22.38
C ASP A 40 -12.85 18.36 -23.67
N PRO A 41 -13.22 19.33 -24.53
CA PRO A 41 -12.51 19.60 -25.78
C PRO A 41 -11.03 19.97 -25.57
N VAL A 42 -10.67 20.52 -24.41
CA VAL A 42 -9.27 20.78 -24.05
C VAL A 42 -8.50 19.48 -23.84
N LEU A 43 -9.14 18.50 -23.18
CA LEU A 43 -8.55 17.19 -22.93
C LEU A 43 -8.39 16.39 -24.23
N ALA A 44 -9.41 16.40 -25.08
CA ALA A 44 -9.35 15.76 -26.40
C ALA A 44 -8.23 16.36 -27.28
N GLY A 45 -8.09 17.68 -27.29
CA GLY A 45 -6.98 18.35 -28.00
C GLY A 45 -5.60 18.01 -27.43
N ALA A 46 -5.49 17.83 -26.11
CA ALA A 46 -4.25 17.42 -25.46
C ALA A 46 -3.87 15.96 -25.80
N ILE A 47 -4.85 15.06 -25.81
CA ILE A 47 -4.68 13.65 -26.20
C ILE A 47 -4.13 13.56 -27.63
N ARG A 48 -4.79 14.23 -28.59
CA ARG A 48 -4.38 14.22 -30.00
C ARG A 48 -2.93 14.67 -30.19
N ARG A 49 -2.50 15.74 -29.50
CA ARG A 49 -1.11 16.20 -29.57
C ARG A 49 -0.10 15.16 -29.10
N GLN A 50 -0.44 14.39 -28.06
CA GLN A 50 0.45 13.33 -27.58
C GLN A 50 0.43 12.09 -28.47
N GLU A 51 -0.72 11.74 -29.06
CA GLU A 51 -0.81 10.69 -30.07
C GLU A 51 0.07 10.99 -31.28
N GLU A 52 -0.03 12.21 -31.84
CA GLU A 52 0.82 12.66 -32.97
C GLU A 52 2.31 12.62 -32.60
N ARG A 53 2.66 12.96 -31.35
CA ARG A 53 4.04 12.89 -30.85
C ARG A 53 4.53 11.45 -30.79
N LEU A 54 3.72 10.51 -30.29
CA LEU A 54 4.06 9.09 -30.24
C LEU A 54 4.11 8.44 -31.61
N GLN A 55 3.32 8.90 -32.57
CA GLN A 55 3.42 8.45 -33.96
C GLN A 55 4.76 8.85 -34.59
N ARG A 56 5.24 10.06 -34.31
CA ARG A 56 6.53 10.56 -34.80
C ARG A 56 7.73 9.95 -34.07
N ASP A 57 7.59 9.73 -32.77
CA ASP A 57 8.60 9.13 -31.92
C ASP A 57 7.95 8.08 -31.01
N PRO A 58 7.85 6.82 -31.47
CA PRO A 58 7.27 5.75 -30.67
C PRO A 58 8.03 5.53 -29.37
N SER A 59 9.34 5.81 -29.32
CA SER A 59 10.17 5.65 -28.12
C SER A 59 10.01 6.78 -27.08
N SER A 60 9.23 7.81 -27.37
CA SER A 60 9.08 8.94 -26.46
C SER A 60 8.45 8.53 -25.13
N LEU A 61 8.96 9.06 -24.01
CA LEU A 61 8.32 8.97 -22.68
C LEU A 61 6.95 9.67 -22.60
N ALA A 62 6.53 10.31 -23.70
CA ALA A 62 5.21 10.91 -23.88
C ALA A 62 4.05 9.91 -23.68
N PHE A 63 4.30 8.59 -23.81
CA PHE A 63 3.29 7.56 -23.55
C PHE A 63 2.68 7.67 -22.14
N ALA A 64 3.48 8.03 -21.13
CA ALA A 64 2.98 8.19 -19.76
C ALA A 64 2.02 9.39 -19.66
N VAL A 65 2.35 10.49 -20.34
CA VAL A 65 1.47 11.67 -20.40
C VAL A 65 0.18 11.33 -21.12
N LEU A 66 0.26 10.64 -22.26
CA LEU A 66 -0.92 10.17 -23.00
C LEU A 66 -1.79 9.25 -22.13
N ALA A 67 -1.20 8.30 -21.42
CA ALA A 67 -1.92 7.39 -20.54
C ALA A 67 -2.62 8.12 -19.39
N ASP A 68 -2.00 9.12 -18.76
CA ASP A 68 -2.68 9.90 -17.72
C ASP A 68 -3.82 10.76 -18.28
N LEU A 69 -3.68 11.27 -19.52
CA LEU A 69 -4.76 11.98 -20.21
C LEU A 69 -5.93 11.05 -20.53
N TYR A 70 -5.68 9.85 -21.05
CA TYR A 70 -6.73 8.83 -21.26
C TYR A 70 -7.43 8.46 -19.95
N ARG A 71 -6.68 8.27 -18.86
CA ARG A 71 -7.25 7.98 -17.54
C ARG A 71 -8.16 9.12 -17.06
N LYS A 72 -7.76 10.38 -17.25
CA LYS A 72 -8.58 11.55 -16.91
C LYS A 72 -9.82 11.68 -17.78
N ALA A 73 -9.77 11.21 -19.02
CA ALA A 73 -10.90 11.17 -19.94
C ALA A 73 -11.86 10.01 -19.68
N GLY A 74 -11.58 9.14 -18.69
CA GLY A 74 -12.36 7.92 -18.44
C GLY A 74 -12.07 6.80 -19.44
N ARG A 75 -11.12 7.00 -20.36
CA ARG A 75 -10.62 5.98 -21.30
C ARG A 75 -9.57 5.11 -20.62
N THR A 76 -9.96 4.49 -19.51
CA THR A 76 -9.07 3.73 -18.61
C THR A 76 -8.44 2.51 -19.28
N ARG A 77 -9.16 1.83 -20.18
CA ARG A 77 -8.61 0.74 -21.00
C ARG A 77 -7.46 1.19 -21.92
N ASP A 78 -7.64 2.34 -22.60
CA ASP A 78 -6.59 2.88 -23.47
C ASP A 78 -5.36 3.31 -22.65
N ALA A 79 -5.58 3.87 -21.45
CA ALA A 79 -4.51 4.19 -20.52
C ALA A 79 -3.70 2.93 -20.13
N VAL A 80 -4.37 1.82 -19.81
CA VAL A 80 -3.73 0.54 -19.48
C VAL A 80 -2.88 0.04 -20.65
N THR A 81 -3.43 0.03 -21.86
CA THR A 81 -2.72 -0.44 -23.06
C THR A 81 -1.46 0.37 -23.32
N VAL A 82 -1.56 1.70 -23.37
CA VAL A 82 -0.42 2.59 -23.63
C VAL A 82 0.64 2.48 -22.54
N CYS A 83 0.24 2.37 -21.27
CA CYS A 83 1.17 2.16 -20.17
C CYS A 83 1.92 0.82 -20.30
N ARG A 84 1.24 -0.28 -20.64
CA ARG A 84 1.88 -1.60 -20.80
C ARG A 84 2.90 -1.61 -21.95
N GLU A 85 2.54 -1.06 -23.10
CA GLU A 85 3.43 -0.98 -24.26
C GLU A 85 4.66 -0.09 -23.99
N GLY A 86 4.48 1.00 -23.23
CA GLY A 86 5.58 1.86 -22.84
C GLY A 86 6.47 1.23 -21.76
N LEU A 87 5.88 0.54 -20.77
CA LEU A 87 6.62 -0.16 -19.72
C LEU A 87 7.36 -1.39 -20.24
N ALA A 88 6.91 -2.03 -21.32
CA ALA A 88 7.67 -3.07 -22.02
C ALA A 88 9.02 -2.53 -22.54
N ARG A 89 9.10 -1.23 -22.88
CA ARG A 89 10.31 -0.55 -23.36
C ARG A 89 11.07 0.13 -22.23
N TYR A 90 10.37 0.62 -21.22
CA TYR A 90 10.91 1.32 -20.07
C TYR A 90 10.46 0.69 -18.74
N PRO A 91 10.97 -0.52 -18.38
CA PRO A 91 10.46 -1.29 -17.25
C PRO A 91 10.59 -0.62 -15.89
N HIS A 92 11.53 0.33 -15.76
CA HIS A 92 11.81 1.03 -14.51
C HIS A 92 11.16 2.42 -14.43
N TYR A 93 10.27 2.75 -15.36
CA TYR A 93 9.65 4.08 -15.35
C TYR A 93 8.54 4.19 -14.29
N ALA A 94 8.94 4.62 -13.09
CA ALA A 94 8.09 4.71 -11.91
C ALA A 94 6.77 5.47 -12.14
N THR A 95 6.83 6.62 -12.81
CA THR A 95 5.64 7.44 -13.11
C THR A 95 4.62 6.69 -13.97
N ALA A 96 5.08 5.94 -14.97
CA ALA A 96 4.20 5.14 -15.82
C ALA A 96 3.57 3.96 -15.07
N ARG A 97 4.31 3.30 -14.14
CA ARG A 97 3.75 2.25 -13.27
C ARG A 97 2.66 2.79 -12.35
N LEU A 98 2.89 3.97 -11.77
CA LEU A 98 1.88 4.61 -10.92
C LEU A 98 0.60 4.96 -11.70
N ILE A 99 0.74 5.43 -12.95
CA ILE A 99 -0.40 5.72 -13.83
C ILE A 99 -1.13 4.43 -14.21
N LEU A 100 -0.39 3.36 -14.53
CA LEU A 100 -0.96 2.04 -14.81
C LEU A 100 -1.77 1.51 -13.62
N ALA A 101 -1.21 1.55 -12.41
CA ALA A 101 -1.89 1.14 -11.19
C ALA A 101 -3.20 1.92 -10.96
N LYS A 102 -3.19 3.24 -11.18
CA LYS A 102 -4.39 4.08 -11.09
C LYS A 102 -5.45 3.70 -12.12
N ALA A 103 -5.03 3.38 -13.36
CA ALA A 103 -5.95 2.99 -14.42
C ALA A 103 -6.56 1.59 -14.13
N LEU A 104 -5.76 0.64 -13.67
CA LEU A 104 -6.22 -0.70 -13.26
C LEU A 104 -7.19 -0.62 -12.07
N LEU A 105 -6.91 0.23 -11.07
CA LEU A 105 -7.82 0.48 -9.96
C LEU A 105 -9.18 1.04 -10.41
N ALA A 106 -9.19 1.85 -11.46
CA ALA A 106 -10.42 2.42 -12.03
C ALA A 106 -11.22 1.38 -12.84
N GLU A 107 -10.56 0.45 -13.54
CA GLU A 107 -11.21 -0.71 -14.18
C GLU A 107 -11.71 -1.75 -13.15
N GLY A 108 -11.18 -1.73 -11.92
CA GLY A 108 -11.48 -2.71 -10.88
C GLY A 108 -10.56 -3.92 -10.87
N ASP A 109 -9.49 -3.92 -11.67
CA ASP A 109 -8.45 -4.96 -11.70
C ASP A 109 -7.48 -4.78 -10.50
N LEU A 110 -7.98 -5.03 -9.29
CA LEU A 110 -7.29 -4.74 -8.03
C LEU A 110 -5.99 -5.54 -7.87
N GLU A 111 -5.96 -6.80 -8.28
CA GLU A 111 -4.78 -7.67 -8.17
C GLU A 111 -3.62 -7.17 -9.05
N GLN A 112 -3.92 -6.75 -10.28
CA GLN A 112 -2.91 -6.23 -11.19
C GLN A 112 -2.44 -4.84 -10.74
N ALA A 113 -3.35 -4.01 -10.22
CA ALA A 113 -2.97 -2.73 -9.63
C ALA A 113 -1.98 -2.92 -8.45
N LEU A 114 -2.22 -3.91 -7.58
CA LEU A 114 -1.28 -4.26 -6.52
C LEU A 114 0.08 -4.70 -7.05
N ALA A 115 0.11 -5.58 -8.06
CA ALA A 115 1.37 -6.06 -8.62
C ALA A 115 2.27 -4.91 -9.11
N GLU A 116 1.68 -3.94 -9.82
CA GLU A 116 2.40 -2.76 -10.29
C GLU A 116 2.86 -1.85 -9.15
N LEU A 117 2.05 -1.69 -8.10
CA LEU A 117 2.40 -0.91 -6.91
C LEU A 117 3.49 -1.59 -6.08
N THR A 118 3.48 -2.92 -5.99
CA THR A 118 4.53 -3.70 -5.32
C THR A 118 5.86 -3.49 -6.02
N THR A 119 5.92 -3.67 -7.35
CA THR A 119 7.16 -3.42 -8.11
C THR A 119 7.62 -1.97 -8.00
N LEU A 120 6.68 -1.01 -7.99
CA LEU A 120 7.01 0.40 -7.77
C LEU A 120 7.60 0.64 -6.38
N LEU A 121 7.01 0.08 -5.33
CA LEU A 121 7.46 0.26 -3.95
C LEU A 121 8.76 -0.50 -3.64
N GLU A 122 9.06 -1.58 -4.35
CA GLU A 122 10.38 -2.23 -4.31
C GLU A 122 11.48 -1.29 -4.83
N ALA A 123 11.21 -0.56 -5.91
CA ALA A 123 12.15 0.39 -6.50
C ALA A 123 12.19 1.75 -5.76
N ALA A 124 11.05 2.20 -5.25
CA ALA A 124 10.87 3.48 -4.56
C ALA A 124 10.07 3.31 -3.25
N PRO A 125 10.70 2.77 -2.19
CA PRO A 125 10.02 2.49 -0.90
C PRO A 125 9.53 3.74 -0.14
N ARG A 126 9.89 4.94 -0.62
CA ARG A 126 9.54 6.22 -0.01
C ARG A 126 8.51 7.02 -0.81
N ASP A 127 7.85 6.38 -1.79
CA ASP A 127 6.79 7.02 -2.56
C ASP A 127 5.46 7.00 -1.78
N ALA A 128 5.15 8.13 -1.15
CA ALA A 128 3.91 8.29 -0.36
C ALA A 128 2.64 8.08 -1.21
N GLN A 129 2.66 8.47 -2.49
CA GLN A 129 1.51 8.33 -3.36
C GLN A 129 1.26 6.86 -3.72
N ALA A 130 2.32 6.07 -3.94
CA ALA A 130 2.24 4.64 -4.15
C ALA A 130 1.70 3.92 -2.91
N HIS A 131 2.17 4.29 -1.70
CA HIS A 131 1.61 3.77 -0.45
C HIS A 131 0.12 4.07 -0.30
N ARG A 132 -0.33 5.30 -0.57
CA ARG A 132 -1.76 5.67 -0.50
C ARG A 132 -2.61 4.86 -1.50
N LEU A 133 -2.12 4.66 -2.72
CA LEU A 133 -2.81 3.85 -3.72
C LEU A 133 -2.87 2.38 -3.32
N ALA A 134 -1.78 1.82 -2.79
CA ALA A 134 -1.77 0.45 -2.30
C ALA A 134 -2.78 0.26 -1.16
N ALA A 135 -2.88 1.23 -0.25
CA ALA A 135 -3.89 1.21 0.79
C ALA A 135 -5.33 1.19 0.24
N GLU A 136 -5.65 2.03 -0.74
CA GLU A 136 -6.96 2.04 -1.37
C GLU A 136 -7.28 0.70 -2.05
N VAL A 137 -6.30 0.10 -2.73
CA VAL A 137 -6.49 -1.20 -3.39
C VAL A 137 -6.71 -2.30 -2.34
N HIS A 138 -5.90 -2.33 -1.28
CA HIS A 138 -6.07 -3.27 -0.16
C HIS A 138 -7.41 -3.11 0.54
N ARG A 139 -7.89 -1.88 0.73
CA ARG A 139 -9.20 -1.59 1.32
C ARG A 139 -10.33 -2.14 0.46
N ARG A 140 -10.28 -1.96 -0.86
CA ARG A 140 -11.27 -2.53 -1.80
C ARG A 140 -11.25 -4.06 -1.83
N LEU A 141 -10.09 -4.67 -1.60
CA LEU A 141 -9.93 -6.11 -1.43
C LEU A 141 -10.34 -6.63 -0.04
N GLY A 142 -10.81 -5.77 0.87
CA GLY A 142 -11.17 -6.14 2.24
C GLY A 142 -9.98 -6.41 3.17
N ARG A 143 -8.75 -6.15 2.71
CA ARG A 143 -7.49 -6.35 3.47
C ARG A 143 -7.19 -5.10 4.31
N VAL A 144 -8.06 -4.81 5.27
CA VAL A 144 -8.05 -3.55 6.03
C VAL A 144 -6.75 -3.36 6.82
N ASP A 145 -6.22 -4.42 7.45
CA ASP A 145 -4.98 -4.33 8.23
C ASP A 145 -3.77 -3.91 7.38
N THR A 146 -3.63 -4.48 6.18
CA THR A 146 -2.57 -4.10 5.23
C THR A 146 -2.80 -2.68 4.71
N ALA A 147 -4.05 -2.28 4.47
CA ALA A 147 -4.36 -0.91 4.08
C ALA A 147 -3.92 0.11 5.14
N ILE A 148 -4.14 -0.19 6.42
CA ILE A 148 -3.68 0.64 7.55
C ILE A 148 -2.15 0.77 7.52
N GLN A 149 -1.41 -0.33 7.37
CA GLN A 149 0.07 -0.29 7.32
C GLN A 149 0.59 0.62 6.19
N HIS A 150 -0.04 0.57 5.01
CA HIS A 150 0.32 1.44 3.90
C HIS A 150 -0.05 2.91 4.15
N LEU A 151 -1.21 3.20 4.76
CA LEU A 151 -1.58 4.57 5.12
C LEU A 151 -0.67 5.15 6.21
N GLU A 152 -0.23 4.34 7.17
CA GLU A 152 0.75 4.75 8.18
C GLU A 152 2.10 5.08 7.52
N ALA A 153 2.55 4.27 6.56
CA ALA A 153 3.75 4.57 5.80
C ALA A 153 3.60 5.88 5.00
N ALA A 154 2.48 6.07 4.30
CA ALA A 154 2.18 7.31 3.59
C ALA A 154 2.18 8.53 4.53
N SER A 155 1.52 8.43 5.69
CA SER A 155 1.46 9.52 6.68
C SER A 155 2.81 9.81 7.35
N ARG A 156 3.72 8.83 7.46
CA ARG A 156 5.09 9.07 7.93
C ARG A 156 5.94 9.78 6.88
N LEU A 157 5.75 9.44 5.61
CA LEU A 157 6.48 10.03 4.48
C LEU A 157 5.99 11.45 4.15
N ASP A 158 4.68 11.69 4.25
CA ASP A 158 4.06 13.00 4.12
C ASP A 158 3.10 13.26 5.29
N PRO A 159 3.58 13.88 6.39
CA PRO A 159 2.75 14.26 7.53
C PRO A 159 1.64 15.28 7.20
N SER A 160 1.76 15.97 6.06
CA SER A 160 0.77 16.96 5.63
C SER A 160 -0.45 16.33 4.95
N ASP A 161 -0.32 15.07 4.49
CA ASP A 161 -1.39 14.32 3.83
C ASP A 161 -2.60 14.16 4.77
N ARG A 162 -3.62 14.97 4.52
CA ARG A 162 -4.88 14.94 5.28
C ARG A 162 -5.73 13.74 4.90
N GLU A 163 -5.63 13.27 3.66
CA GLU A 163 -6.45 12.17 3.16
C GLU A 163 -6.04 10.87 3.84
N SER A 164 -4.74 10.57 3.88
CA SER A 164 -4.23 9.38 4.55
C SER A 164 -4.58 9.36 6.04
N ARG A 165 -4.44 10.49 6.73
CA ARG A 165 -4.83 10.62 8.15
C ARG A 165 -6.33 10.44 8.39
N THR A 166 -7.16 11.00 7.52
CA THR A 166 -8.62 10.85 7.61
C THR A 166 -9.02 9.38 7.43
N LEU A 167 -8.43 8.70 6.45
CA LEU A 167 -8.68 7.27 6.20
C LEU A 167 -8.19 6.39 7.36
N LEU A 168 -7.05 6.69 7.97
CA LEU A 168 -6.57 5.99 9.17
C LEU A 168 -7.55 6.10 10.33
N GLY A 169 -8.06 7.31 10.59
CA GLY A 169 -9.04 7.55 11.66
C GLY A 169 -10.36 6.80 11.44
N LEU A 170 -10.78 6.61 10.18
CA LEU A 170 -11.99 5.86 9.83
C LEU A 170 -11.78 4.34 9.90
N LEU A 171 -10.60 3.85 9.52
CA LEU A 171 -10.33 2.42 9.41
C LEU A 171 -9.84 1.78 10.70
N ARG A 172 -9.36 2.57 11.67
CA ARG A 172 -8.92 2.05 12.97
C ARG A 172 -10.08 1.98 13.98
N PRO A 173 -10.53 0.77 14.36
CA PRO A 173 -11.56 0.60 15.38
C PRO A 173 -11.05 0.94 16.78
N ASN A 174 -9.74 0.85 17.01
CA ASN A 174 -9.02 1.37 18.17
C ASN A 174 -7.59 1.70 17.70
N PRO A 175 -7.09 2.94 17.83
CA PRO A 175 -5.70 3.23 17.51
C PRO A 175 -4.79 2.34 18.39
N PRO A 176 -3.73 1.72 17.84
CA PRO A 176 -2.74 1.03 18.63
C PRO A 176 -2.11 2.02 19.61
N PRO A 177 -1.68 1.54 20.77
CA PRO A 177 -1.26 2.37 21.91
C PRO A 177 -0.11 3.35 21.63
N ASP A 178 0.58 3.22 20.49
CA ASP A 178 1.64 4.14 20.04
C ASP A 178 1.09 5.43 19.39
N GLU A 179 -0.12 5.41 18.83
CA GLU A 179 -0.87 6.64 18.60
C GLU A 179 -1.69 6.87 19.84
N ALA A 180 -1.15 7.68 20.76
CA ALA A 180 -1.75 8.00 22.05
C ALA A 180 -3.27 7.80 22.04
N SER A 181 -3.69 6.63 22.52
CA SER A 181 -5.10 6.26 22.72
C SER A 181 -5.86 7.46 23.26
N GLY A 182 -7.16 7.58 22.98
CA GLY A 182 -7.98 8.62 23.63
C GLY A 182 -7.72 8.66 25.15
N LEU A 183 -7.46 7.49 25.75
CA LEU A 183 -7.02 7.34 27.13
C LEU A 183 -5.60 7.86 27.38
N ALA A 184 -4.61 7.62 26.50
CA ALA A 184 -3.28 8.22 26.63
C ALA A 184 -3.29 9.76 26.51
N ARG A 185 -4.22 10.36 25.73
CA ARG A 185 -4.44 11.81 25.72
C ARG A 185 -5.03 12.31 27.05
N VAL A 186 -5.97 11.55 27.62
CA VAL A 186 -6.52 11.81 28.97
C VAL A 186 -5.44 11.67 30.04
N LEU A 187 -4.56 10.67 29.92
CA LEU A 187 -3.42 10.43 30.82
C LEU A 187 -2.26 11.42 30.64
N ALA A 188 -2.21 12.12 29.52
CA ALA A 188 -1.25 13.21 29.32
C ALA A 188 -1.64 14.44 30.14
N ASP A 189 -2.93 14.62 30.43
CA ASP A 189 -3.47 15.66 31.29
C ASP A 189 -3.31 15.26 32.76
N ASP A 190 -2.62 16.11 33.52
CA ASP A 190 -2.34 15.89 34.94
C ASP A 190 -3.61 15.84 35.80
N THR A 191 -4.75 16.30 35.28
CA THR A 191 -6.07 16.21 35.92
C THR A 191 -6.46 14.76 36.25
N TYR A 192 -6.03 13.79 35.44
CA TYR A 192 -6.41 12.38 35.60
C TYR A 192 -5.31 11.50 36.21
N VAL A 193 -4.14 12.08 36.53
CA VAL A 193 -3.01 11.39 37.17
C VAL A 193 -3.24 11.32 38.67
N THR A 194 -4.20 10.49 39.08
CA THR A 194 -4.58 10.28 40.49
C THR A 194 -4.58 8.80 40.86
N ALA A 195 -4.37 8.51 42.15
CA ALA A 195 -4.37 7.13 42.63
C ALA A 195 -5.71 6.43 42.39
N THR A 196 -6.82 7.17 42.49
CA THR A 196 -8.17 6.68 42.24
C THR A 196 -8.34 6.22 40.80
N PHE A 197 -7.87 7.02 39.83
CA PHE A 197 -7.97 6.65 38.42
C PHE A 197 -7.10 5.42 38.09
N GLY A 198 -5.88 5.36 38.65
CA GLY A 198 -5.02 4.18 38.55
C GLY A 198 -5.67 2.91 39.10
N ALA A 199 -6.37 3.01 40.23
CA ALA A 199 -7.11 1.89 40.82
C ALA A 199 -8.29 1.43 39.94
N VAL A 200 -9.07 2.36 39.38
CA VAL A 200 -10.15 2.04 38.44
C VAL A 200 -9.61 1.33 37.19
N CYS A 201 -8.47 1.76 36.67
CA CYS A 201 -7.81 1.07 35.56
C CYS A 201 -7.42 -0.37 35.91
N LEU A 202 -6.95 -0.64 37.13
CA LEU A 202 -6.66 -2.00 37.60
C LEU A 202 -7.92 -2.88 37.66
N GLU A 203 -9.02 -2.36 38.18
CA GLU A 203 -10.30 -3.08 38.26
C GLU A 203 -10.85 -3.45 36.87
N GLN A 204 -10.68 -2.54 35.90
CA GLN A 204 -11.07 -2.75 34.50
C GLN A 204 -10.09 -3.67 33.73
N GLY A 205 -9.00 -4.13 34.37
CA GLY A 205 -7.97 -4.97 33.76
C GLY A 205 -7.06 -4.22 32.76
N LEU A 206 -7.05 -2.89 32.81
CA LEU A 206 -6.20 -2.00 32.02
C LEU A 206 -4.83 -1.83 32.72
N ALA A 207 -4.08 -2.92 32.77
CA ALA A 207 -2.85 -3.02 33.56
C ALA A 207 -1.70 -2.13 33.03
N GLU A 208 -1.65 -1.86 31.72
CA GLU A 208 -0.62 -1.00 31.12
C GLU A 208 -0.86 0.47 31.49
N GLU A 209 -2.11 0.90 31.42
CA GLU A 209 -2.54 2.27 31.72
C GLU A 209 -2.41 2.59 33.20
N ALA A 210 -2.79 1.64 34.07
CA ALA A 210 -2.55 1.74 35.51
C ALA A 210 -1.05 1.92 35.83
N ALA A 211 -0.17 1.14 35.18
CA ALA A 211 1.28 1.27 35.39
C ALA A 211 1.81 2.65 34.97
N GLN A 212 1.30 3.22 33.88
CA GLN A 212 1.67 4.56 33.42
C GLN A 212 1.24 5.65 34.40
N ILE A 213 0.00 5.60 34.91
CA ILE A 213 -0.51 6.55 35.92
C ILE A 213 0.37 6.54 37.16
N PHE A 214 0.58 5.36 37.76
CA PHE A 214 1.34 5.25 39.00
C PHE A 214 2.82 5.61 38.82
N THR A 215 3.43 5.26 37.69
CA THR A 215 4.80 5.69 37.38
C THR A 215 4.90 7.22 37.31
N ARG A 216 3.91 7.89 36.73
CA ARG A 216 3.89 9.35 36.63
C ARG A 216 3.65 10.02 37.99
N MET A 217 2.80 9.43 38.84
CA MET A 217 2.63 9.87 40.23
C MET A 217 3.95 9.78 41.00
N LEU A 218 4.67 8.65 40.89
CA LEU A 218 5.96 8.46 41.56
C LEU A 218 7.08 9.35 41.02
N ARG A 219 6.97 9.85 39.78
CA ARG A 219 7.90 10.88 39.29
C ARG A 219 7.68 12.23 39.98
N LYS A 220 6.45 12.53 40.38
CA LYS A 220 6.11 13.78 41.09
C LYS A 220 6.37 13.68 42.59
N ASP A 221 5.94 12.57 43.18
CA ASP A 221 6.18 12.22 44.58
C ASP A 221 6.71 10.79 44.66
N PRO A 222 8.05 10.62 44.70
CA PRO A 222 8.66 9.30 44.79
C PRO A 222 8.23 8.51 46.02
N GLU A 223 7.82 9.18 47.10
CA GLU A 223 7.47 8.56 48.38
C GLU A 223 5.98 8.19 48.49
N ASP A 224 5.16 8.44 47.46
CA ASP A 224 3.75 8.09 47.47
C ASP A 224 3.56 6.57 47.54
N ARG A 225 3.26 6.10 48.76
CA ARG A 225 3.04 4.68 49.07
C ARG A 225 1.91 4.07 48.23
N ARG A 226 0.83 4.82 47.99
CA ARG A 226 -0.32 4.31 47.22
C ARG A 226 0.05 4.10 45.77
N ALA A 227 0.85 5.00 45.21
CA ALA A 227 1.34 4.87 43.85
C ALA A 227 2.36 3.72 43.71
N ARG A 228 3.24 3.50 44.71
CA ARG A 228 4.16 2.33 44.74
C ARG A 228 3.39 1.02 44.75
N GLU A 229 2.43 0.87 45.66
CA GLU A 229 1.60 -0.34 45.79
C GLU A 229 0.78 -0.59 44.51
N GLY A 230 0.18 0.46 43.94
CA GLY A 230 -0.59 0.39 42.69
C GLY A 230 0.25 -0.03 41.48
N LEU A 231 1.49 0.47 41.36
CA LEU A 231 2.40 0.08 40.28
C LEU A 231 2.79 -1.40 40.37
N GLU A 232 3.07 -1.89 41.58
CA GLU A 232 3.40 -3.31 41.80
C GLU A 232 2.23 -4.23 41.39
N GLN A 233 1.00 -3.84 41.73
CA GLN A 233 -0.20 -4.58 41.32
C GLN A 233 -0.39 -4.57 39.80
N ALA A 234 -0.17 -3.43 39.15
CA ALA A 234 -0.25 -3.30 37.68
C ALA A 234 0.73 -4.24 36.96
N LEU A 235 1.98 -4.27 37.42
CA LEU A 235 3.01 -5.14 36.85
C LEU A 235 2.69 -6.62 37.06
N ARG A 236 2.15 -7.00 38.23
CA ARG A 236 1.69 -8.38 38.49
C ARG A 236 0.51 -8.78 37.61
N ALA A 237 -0.44 -7.87 37.37
CA ALA A 237 -1.58 -8.12 36.49
C ALA A 237 -1.14 -8.31 35.03
N ARG A 238 -0.15 -7.53 34.58
CA ARG A 238 0.46 -7.64 33.25
C ARG A 238 1.14 -8.99 33.02
N LEU A 239 1.88 -9.49 34.02
CA LEU A 239 2.55 -10.79 33.94
C LEU A 239 1.54 -11.96 33.86
N ARG A 240 0.41 -11.87 34.57
CA ARG A 240 -0.65 -12.89 34.55
C ARG A 240 -1.39 -13.03 33.23
N ARG A 241 -1.43 -11.99 32.38
CA ARG A 241 -2.03 -12.04 31.05
C ARG A 241 -1.09 -12.58 29.97
N ARG A 242 0.21 -12.71 30.28
CA ARG A 242 1.25 -13.07 29.32
C ARG A 242 1.73 -14.52 29.43
N GLY A 243 1.31 -15.24 30.47
CA GLY A 243 1.51 -16.68 30.65
C GLY A 243 0.20 -17.42 30.47
#